data_AF-A0A924V095-F1
#
_entry.id   AF-A0A924V095-F1
#
_cell.length_a   1.000
_cell.length_b   1.000
_cell.length_c   1.000
_cell.angle_alpha   90.00
_cell.angle_beta   90.00
_cell.angle_gamma   90.00
#
_symmetry.space_group_name_H-M   'P 1'
#
loop_
_entity.id
_entity.type
_entity.pdbx_description
1 polymer ?
#
loop_
_entity_poly.entity_id
_entity_poly.type
_entity_poly.pdbx_seq_one_letter_code
_entity_poly.pdbx_strand_id
1 'polypeptide(L)'
;MRTQMGYKGFTLLELMVVVLTIVILASIAVPQYSQYVRKSQRAAAQSEMLRVAGDLESWRSKTLTYKGFTPDISYASDTSITTETSSSLYFPKGSSSTTYKYKVAVLDGADRSKSLTTGTGQTWIMVAQPNTSNSILNSASRLVLSNRGVRCLTDSVLTDATLKTNIATSSIDDSALCSGNSLPW
;
A
#
# COMPACT_ATOMS: atom_id res chain seq x y z
N MET A 1 30.25 -60.02 -23.74
CA MET A 1 30.23 -58.67 -24.35
C MET A 1 29.82 -57.66 -23.30
N ARG A 2 30.74 -56.80 -22.84
CA ARG A 2 30.43 -55.68 -21.94
C ARG A 2 30.25 -54.43 -22.79
N THR A 3 29.01 -54.01 -23.00
CA THR A 3 28.67 -52.71 -23.60
C THR A 3 29.00 -51.62 -22.60
N GLN A 4 30.12 -50.92 -22.82
CA GLN A 4 30.44 -49.67 -22.13
C GLN A 4 29.45 -48.60 -22.59
N MET A 5 28.45 -48.28 -21.77
CA MET A 5 27.63 -47.08 -21.95
C MET A 5 28.51 -45.86 -21.66
N GLY A 6 29.01 -45.21 -22.72
CA GLY A 6 29.75 -43.97 -22.58
C GLY A 6 28.84 -42.88 -22.01
N TYR A 7 29.17 -42.39 -20.82
CA TYR A 7 28.52 -41.21 -20.25
C TYR A 7 28.80 -40.01 -21.16
N LYS A 8 27.76 -39.50 -21.84
CA LYS A 8 27.83 -38.22 -22.56
C LYS A 8 27.95 -37.09 -21.52
N GLY A 9 29.15 -36.56 -21.34
CA GLY A 9 29.39 -35.39 -20.50
C GLY A 9 28.99 -34.09 -21.22
N PHE A 10 28.47 -33.11 -20.47
CA PHE A 10 28.22 -31.75 -20.95
C PHE A 10 29.54 -31.06 -21.29
N THR A 11 29.57 -30.28 -22.38
CA THR A 11 30.75 -29.47 -22.71
C THR A 11 30.74 -28.15 -21.92
N LEU A 12 31.92 -27.63 -21.56
CA LEU A 12 32.03 -26.34 -20.87
C LEU A 12 31.48 -25.19 -21.73
N LEU A 13 31.64 -25.29 -23.05
CA LEU A 13 31.13 -24.32 -24.01
C LEU A 13 29.59 -24.30 -24.05
N GLU A 14 28.94 -25.46 -23.98
CA GLU A 14 27.49 -25.56 -23.92
C GLU A 14 26.93 -24.90 -22.66
N LEU A 15 27.60 -25.07 -21.52
CA LEU A 15 27.25 -24.37 -20.28
C LEU A 15 27.42 -22.85 -20.41
N MET A 16 28.50 -22.37 -21.02
CA MET A 16 28.75 -20.92 -21.17
C MET A 16 27.66 -20.22 -21.98
N VAL A 17 27.23 -20.82 -23.10
CA VAL A 17 26.16 -20.25 -23.92
C VAL A 17 24.83 -20.24 -23.14
N VAL A 18 24.52 -21.33 -22.43
CA VAL A 18 23.30 -21.39 -21.61
C VAL A 18 23.29 -20.31 -20.53
N VAL A 19 24.38 -20.15 -19.77
CA VAL A 19 24.49 -19.11 -18.73
C VAL A 19 24.35 -17.71 -19.34
N LEU A 20 24.99 -17.47 -20.49
CA LEU A 20 24.90 -16.18 -21.19
C LEU A 20 23.45 -15.86 -21.58
N THR A 21 22.71 -16.82 -22.15
CA THR A 21 21.30 -16.60 -22.50
C THR A 21 20.43 -16.33 -21.26
N ILE A 22 20.66 -17.04 -20.15
CA ILE A 22 19.91 -16.83 -18.90
C ILE A 22 20.16 -15.43 -18.34
N VAL A 23 21.40 -14.93 -18.37
CA VAL A 23 21.73 -13.58 -17.88
C VAL A 23 21.01 -12.50 -18.69
N ILE A 24 20.99 -12.63 -20.02
CA ILE A 24 20.29 -11.70 -20.89
C ILE A 24 18.79 -11.68 -20.56
N LEU A 25 18.16 -12.85 -20.46
CA LEU A 25 16.74 -12.96 -20.13
C LEU A 25 16.43 -12.42 -18.72
N ALA A 26 17.25 -12.74 -17.73
CA ALA A 26 17.06 -12.31 -16.35
C ALA A 26 17.11 -10.78 -16.21
N SER A 27 17.97 -10.10 -16.98
CA SER A 27 18.10 -8.64 -16.93
C SER A 27 16.81 -7.90 -17.31
N ILE A 28 15.96 -8.50 -18.15
CA ILE A 28 14.69 -7.92 -18.59
C ILE A 28 13.54 -8.45 -17.72
N ALA A 29 13.52 -9.76 -17.46
CA ALA A 29 12.42 -10.42 -16.77
C ALA A 29 12.26 -9.96 -15.30
N VAL A 30 13.36 -9.78 -14.57
CA VAL A 30 13.33 -9.41 -13.13
C VAL A 30 12.70 -8.04 -12.87
N PRO A 31 13.12 -6.93 -13.53
CA PRO A 31 12.47 -5.63 -13.32
C PRO A 31 11.02 -5.62 -13.80
N GLN A 32 10.71 -6.31 -14.92
CA GLN A 32 9.34 -6.41 -15.43
C GLN A 32 8.42 -7.13 -14.44
N TYR A 33 8.85 -8.26 -13.88
CA TYR A 33 8.08 -8.99 -12.88
C TYR A 33 7.82 -8.15 -11.63
N SER A 34 8.83 -7.42 -11.16
CA SER A 34 8.72 -6.54 -10.00
C SER A 34 7.68 -5.42 -10.21
N GLN A 35 7.65 -4.82 -11.41
CA GLN A 35 6.64 -3.82 -11.78
C GLN A 35 5.24 -4.41 -11.87
N TYR A 36 5.10 -5.62 -12.42
CA TYR A 36 3.82 -6.33 -12.49
C TYR A 36 3.25 -6.60 -11.09
N VAL A 37 4.08 -7.12 -10.18
CA VAL A 37 3.68 -7.37 -8.79
C VAL A 37 3.27 -6.06 -8.10
N ARG A 38 4.05 -4.98 -8.24
CA ARG A 38 3.69 -3.66 -7.69
C ARG A 38 2.34 -3.16 -8.19
N LYS A 39 2.07 -3.28 -9.49
CA LYS A 39 0.78 -2.90 -10.08
C LYS A 39 -0.38 -3.75 -9.54
N SER A 40 -0.18 -5.07 -9.44
CA SER A 40 -1.17 -5.99 -8.87
C SER A 40 -1.48 -5.68 -7.40
N GLN A 41 -0.45 -5.47 -6.57
CA GLN A 41 -0.62 -5.14 -5.15
C GLN A 41 -1.27 -3.77 -4.96
N ARG A 42 -0.95 -2.79 -5.81
CA ARG A 42 -1.61 -1.48 -5.82
C ARG A 42 -3.10 -1.61 -6.14
N ALA A 43 -3.47 -2.38 -7.16
CA ALA A 43 -4.87 -2.59 -7.53
C ALA A 43 -5.65 -3.29 -6.40
N ALA A 44 -5.03 -4.28 -5.73
CA ALA A 44 -5.62 -4.93 -4.56
C ALA A 44 -5.85 -3.92 -3.42
N ALA A 45 -4.87 -3.07 -3.12
CA ALA A 45 -5.02 -2.02 -2.10
C ALA A 45 -6.11 -1.00 -2.47
N GLN A 46 -6.21 -0.57 -3.73
CA GLN A 46 -7.29 0.32 -4.20
C GLN A 46 -8.68 -0.31 -3.99
N SER A 47 -8.84 -1.59 -4.34
CA SER A 47 -10.09 -2.31 -4.14
C SER A 47 -10.50 -2.35 -2.67
N GLU A 48 -9.55 -2.66 -1.78
CA GLU A 48 -9.82 -2.70 -0.34
C GLU A 48 -10.11 -1.31 0.24
N MET A 49 -9.39 -0.27 -0.20
CA MET A 49 -9.69 1.12 0.18
C MET A 49 -11.10 1.53 -0.24
N LEU A 50 -11.53 1.17 -1.44
CA LEU A 50 -12.89 1.45 -1.91
C LEU A 50 -13.95 0.70 -1.08
N ARG A 51 -13.65 -0.52 -0.63
CA ARG A 51 -14.52 -1.25 0.28
C ARG A 51 -14.65 -0.53 1.62
N VAL A 52 -13.54 -0.12 2.23
CA VAL A 52 -13.55 0.65 3.50
C VAL A 52 -14.28 1.99 3.32
N ALA A 53 -14.14 2.64 2.16
CA ALA A 53 -14.94 3.84 1.84
C ALA A 53 -16.44 3.53 1.85
N GLY A 54 -16.87 2.41 1.25
CA GLY A 54 -18.27 1.97 1.31
C GLY A 54 -18.77 1.70 2.74
N ASP A 55 -17.92 1.12 3.58
CA ASP A 55 -18.23 0.89 5.01
C ASP A 55 -18.37 2.22 5.77
N LEU A 56 -17.52 3.20 5.47
CA LEU A 56 -17.59 4.56 6.03
C LEU A 56 -18.89 5.28 5.64
N GLU A 57 -19.29 5.20 4.37
CA GLU A 57 -20.57 5.78 3.92
C GLU A 57 -21.78 5.08 4.56
N SER A 58 -21.70 3.76 4.72
CA SER A 58 -22.73 2.98 5.42
C SER A 58 -22.82 3.35 6.89
N TRP A 59 -21.69 3.64 7.55
CA TRP A 59 -21.66 4.13 8.92
C TRP A 59 -22.27 5.52 9.04
N ARG A 60 -21.86 6.46 8.17
CA ARG A 60 -22.43 7.82 8.14
C ARG A 60 -23.93 7.80 7.91
N SER A 61 -24.44 6.87 7.09
CA SER A 61 -25.89 6.74 6.88
C SER A 61 -26.65 6.36 8.16
N LYS A 62 -25.99 5.75 9.15
CA LYS A 62 -26.58 5.34 10.44
C LYS A 62 -26.39 6.37 11.54
N THR A 63 -25.22 7.02 11.60
CA THR A 63 -24.83 7.90 12.71
C THR A 63 -24.75 9.37 12.33
N LEU A 64 -24.94 9.70 11.05
CA LEU A 64 -24.80 11.04 10.44
C LEU A 64 -23.39 11.65 10.56
N THR A 65 -22.42 10.87 11.05
CA THR A 65 -21.02 11.26 11.21
C THR A 65 -20.12 10.08 10.90
N TYR A 66 -18.88 10.32 10.50
CA TYR A 66 -17.87 9.26 10.43
C TYR A 66 -17.25 8.98 11.81
N LYS A 67 -17.56 9.79 12.81
CA LYS A 67 -16.99 9.66 14.15
C LYS A 67 -17.28 8.29 14.73
N GLY A 68 -16.26 7.68 15.34
CA GLY A 68 -16.37 6.37 15.99
C GLY A 68 -16.41 5.19 15.02
N PHE A 69 -16.25 5.41 13.71
CA PHE A 69 -16.06 4.30 12.77
C PHE A 69 -14.81 3.51 13.13
N THR A 70 -14.98 2.20 13.31
CA THR A 70 -13.89 1.25 13.48
C THR A 70 -13.94 0.22 12.35
N PRO A 71 -12.85 0.06 11.59
CA PRO A 71 -12.79 -0.97 10.55
C PRO A 71 -12.68 -2.38 11.15
N ASP A 72 -12.98 -3.41 10.34
CA ASP A 72 -12.91 -4.83 10.76
C ASP A 72 -11.54 -5.17 11.35
N ILE A 73 -11.55 -5.69 12.58
CA ILE A 73 -10.36 -6.10 13.35
C ILE A 73 -9.54 -7.18 12.65
N SER A 74 -10.13 -7.92 11.71
CA SER A 74 -9.42 -8.91 10.89
C SER A 74 -8.30 -8.30 10.03
N TYR A 75 -8.26 -6.96 9.91
CA TYR A 75 -7.22 -6.19 9.26
C TYR A 75 -6.23 -5.56 10.26
N ALA A 76 -6.51 -5.63 11.56
CA ALA A 76 -5.66 -5.11 12.63
C ALA A 76 -4.96 -6.28 13.33
N SER A 77 -3.82 -6.70 12.80
CA SER A 77 -3.03 -7.79 13.37
C SER A 77 -2.21 -7.42 14.60
N ASP A 78 -2.23 -6.16 14.99
CA ASP A 78 -1.59 -5.71 16.21
C ASP A 78 -2.68 -5.19 17.13
N THR A 79 -2.91 -5.92 18.22
CA THR A 79 -3.96 -5.68 19.21
C THR A 79 -3.60 -4.49 20.10
N SER A 80 -3.16 -3.41 19.47
CA SER A 80 -2.90 -2.11 20.06
C SER A 80 -3.64 -1.06 19.25
N ILE A 81 -4.97 -1.22 19.15
CA ILE A 81 -5.88 -0.08 19.04
C ILE A 81 -5.77 0.63 20.39
N THR A 82 -4.66 1.34 20.61
CA THR A 82 -4.61 2.36 21.65
C THR A 82 -5.31 3.57 21.07
N THR A 83 -6.21 4.11 21.87
CA THR A 83 -7.38 4.88 21.48
C THR A 83 -7.09 6.22 20.79
N GLU A 84 -5.85 6.54 20.42
CA GLU A 84 -5.43 7.90 20.07
C GLU A 84 -4.58 8.04 18.80
N THR A 85 -4.01 6.96 18.25
CA THR A 85 -3.09 7.08 17.10
C THR A 85 -3.56 6.20 15.96
N SER A 86 -4.04 6.83 14.88
CA SER A 86 -4.31 6.27 13.53
C SER A 86 -4.46 4.75 13.43
N SER A 87 -5.71 4.24 13.48
CA SER A 87 -6.00 2.82 13.25
C SER A 87 -5.49 2.42 11.86
N SER A 88 -4.45 1.58 11.85
CA SER A 88 -3.81 1.11 10.63
C SER A 88 -4.35 -0.27 10.28
N LEU A 89 -4.82 -0.41 9.04
CA LEU A 89 -5.30 -1.65 8.46
C LEU A 89 -4.22 -2.27 7.60
N TYR A 90 -3.97 -3.56 7.79
CA TYR A 90 -2.98 -4.32 7.04
C TYR A 90 -3.64 -5.14 5.93
N PHE A 91 -3.19 -4.92 4.70
CA PHE A 91 -3.63 -5.64 3.52
C PHE A 91 -2.52 -6.52 2.95
N PRO A 92 -2.84 -7.74 2.48
CA PRO A 92 -4.17 -8.39 2.46
C PRO A 92 -4.67 -8.83 3.84
N LYS A 93 -5.96 -9.20 3.94
CA LYS A 93 -6.59 -9.69 5.18
C LYS A 93 -5.75 -10.79 5.84
N GLY A 94 -5.61 -10.74 7.17
CA GLY A 94 -4.77 -11.67 7.94
C GLY A 94 -3.27 -11.36 7.92
N SER A 95 -2.84 -10.27 7.26
CA SER A 95 -1.46 -9.83 7.33
C SER A 95 -1.11 -9.22 8.67
N SER A 96 0.12 -9.44 9.11
CA SER A 96 0.72 -8.85 10.31
C SER A 96 1.40 -7.49 10.05
N SER A 97 1.83 -6.80 11.11
CA SER A 97 2.67 -5.58 11.05
C SER A 97 4.03 -5.78 10.35
N THR A 98 4.41 -7.02 10.02
CA THR A 98 5.65 -7.32 9.26
C THR A 98 5.38 -7.91 7.87
N THR A 99 4.24 -8.59 7.70
CA THR A 99 3.93 -9.34 6.46
C THR A 99 3.02 -8.60 5.49
N TYR A 100 2.41 -7.49 5.94
CA TYR A 100 1.55 -6.66 5.11
C TYR A 100 2.24 -6.22 3.82
N LYS A 101 1.43 -5.98 2.78
CA LYS A 101 1.87 -5.38 1.51
C LYS A 101 1.59 -3.90 1.52
N TYR A 102 0.41 -3.52 1.98
CA TYR A 102 0.02 -2.14 2.22
C TYR A 102 -0.58 -1.99 3.62
N LYS A 103 -0.19 -0.90 4.31
CA LYS A 103 -0.87 -0.42 5.50
C LYS A 103 -1.74 0.78 5.12
N VAL A 104 -3.00 0.80 5.53
CA VAL A 104 -3.91 1.91 5.28
C VAL A 104 -4.27 2.54 6.61
N ALA A 105 -4.00 3.83 6.74
CA ALA A 105 -4.49 4.60 7.87
C ALA A 105 -5.74 5.36 7.47
N VAL A 106 -6.80 5.24 8.28
CA VAL A 106 -8.00 6.07 8.16
C VAL A 106 -7.89 7.21 9.16
N LEU A 107 -7.85 8.44 8.66
CA LEU A 107 -7.57 9.64 9.44
C LEU A 107 -8.73 10.61 9.34
N ASP A 108 -8.89 11.44 10.37
CA ASP A 108 -9.83 12.54 10.34
C ASP A 108 -9.38 13.59 9.33
N GLY A 109 -10.32 14.08 8.52
CA GLY A 109 -10.01 15.06 7.47
C GLY A 109 -9.77 16.47 8.00
N ALA A 110 -10.16 16.78 9.24
CA ALA A 110 -9.88 18.06 9.91
C ALA A 110 -8.57 18.04 10.71
N ASP A 111 -8.18 16.88 11.26
CA ASP A 111 -6.90 16.70 11.93
C ASP A 111 -6.34 15.31 11.61
N ARG A 112 -5.44 15.25 10.64
CA ARG A 112 -4.85 14.00 10.15
C ARG A 112 -3.91 13.33 11.17
N SER A 113 -3.71 13.93 12.34
CA SER A 113 -3.04 13.27 13.48
C SER A 113 -3.96 12.30 14.22
N LYS A 114 -5.29 12.43 14.01
CA LYS A 114 -6.32 11.74 14.78
C LYS A 114 -7.00 10.68 13.94
N SER A 115 -7.42 9.62 14.62
CA SER A 115 -8.36 8.66 14.06
C SER A 115 -9.78 9.26 14.04
N LEU A 116 -10.70 8.60 13.35
CA LEU A 116 -12.11 9.00 13.33
C LEU A 116 -12.78 8.87 14.70
N THR A 117 -12.20 8.13 15.65
CA THR A 117 -12.74 8.00 17.01
C THR A 117 -12.47 9.24 17.86
N THR A 118 -11.28 9.83 17.72
CA THR A 118 -10.84 11.00 18.49
C THR A 118 -10.98 12.32 17.74
N GLY A 119 -11.16 12.27 16.42
CA GLY A 119 -11.37 13.43 15.56
C GLY A 119 -12.79 14.00 15.57
N THR A 120 -13.04 14.88 14.59
CA THR A 120 -14.34 15.51 14.36
C THR A 120 -15.34 14.55 13.69
N GLY A 121 -14.82 13.61 12.89
CA GLY A 121 -15.57 12.66 12.09
C GLY A 121 -16.41 13.28 10.98
N GLN A 122 -16.18 14.55 10.60
CA GLN A 122 -16.98 15.20 9.55
C GLN A 122 -16.53 14.80 8.14
N THR A 123 -15.22 14.64 7.97
CA THR A 123 -14.55 14.22 6.74
C THR A 123 -13.50 13.17 7.09
N TRP A 124 -13.10 12.37 6.10
CA TRP A 124 -12.09 11.34 6.29
C TRP A 124 -11.12 11.34 5.12
N ILE A 125 -9.90 10.91 5.42
CA ILE A 125 -8.88 10.64 4.42
C ILE A 125 -8.22 9.31 4.73
N MET A 126 -8.04 8.51 3.70
CA MET A 126 -7.33 7.24 3.74
C MET A 126 -6.02 7.36 2.99
N VAL A 127 -4.95 6.92 3.64
CA VAL A 127 -3.62 6.87 3.05
C VAL A 127 -3.09 5.44 3.11
N ALA A 128 -2.70 4.90 1.97
CA ALA A 128 -2.11 3.58 1.85
C ALA A 128 -0.60 3.68 1.60
N GLN A 129 0.18 3.01 2.44
CA GLN A 129 1.63 3.00 2.37
C GLN A 129 2.11 1.56 2.13
N PRO A 130 3.04 1.33 1.18
CA PRO A 130 3.58 0.02 0.96
C PRO A 130 4.49 -0.40 2.12
N ASN A 131 4.67 -1.70 2.28
CA ASN A 131 5.68 -2.24 3.18
C ASN A 131 7.07 -2.02 2.58
N THR A 132 7.81 -1.05 3.14
CA THR A 132 9.15 -0.70 2.68
C THR A 132 10.21 -1.76 3.01
N SER A 133 9.93 -2.68 3.93
CA SER A 133 10.80 -3.82 4.22
C SER A 133 10.74 -4.90 3.13
N ASN A 134 9.73 -4.86 2.25
CA ASN A 134 9.65 -5.75 1.11
C ASN A 134 10.43 -5.15 -0.09
N SER A 135 11.46 -5.86 -0.57
CA SER A 135 12.34 -5.40 -1.65
C SER A 135 11.63 -5.15 -2.99
N ILE A 136 10.45 -5.73 -3.21
CA ILE A 136 9.63 -5.50 -4.41
C ILE A 136 8.75 -4.25 -4.25
N LEU A 137 8.34 -3.92 -3.02
CA LEU A 137 7.39 -2.85 -2.73
C LEU A 137 8.04 -1.57 -2.17
N ASN A 138 9.34 -1.58 -1.87
CA ASN A 138 10.08 -0.42 -1.34
C ASN A 138 9.92 0.86 -2.18
N SER A 139 9.82 0.72 -3.50
CA SER A 139 9.62 1.83 -4.44
C SER A 139 8.16 1.96 -4.90
N ALA A 140 7.21 1.20 -4.34
CA ALA A 140 5.81 1.29 -4.73
C ALA A 140 5.19 2.63 -4.34
N SER A 141 4.29 3.13 -5.18
CA SER A 141 3.58 4.38 -4.92
C SER A 141 2.61 4.20 -3.77
N ARG A 142 2.46 5.24 -2.96
CA ARG A 142 1.45 5.39 -1.93
C ARG A 142 0.15 5.85 -2.56
N LEU A 143 -0.97 5.56 -1.91
CA LEU A 143 -2.29 5.91 -2.41
C LEU A 143 -3.00 6.82 -1.43
N VAL A 144 -3.76 7.78 -1.94
CA VAL A 144 -4.56 8.71 -1.14
C VAL A 144 -5.98 8.72 -1.67
N LEU A 145 -6.96 8.62 -0.77
CA LEU A 145 -8.39 8.68 -1.05
C LEU A 145 -9.08 9.52 0.02
N SER A 146 -9.88 10.50 -0.38
CA SER A 146 -10.66 11.34 0.54
C SER A 146 -12.12 11.37 0.11
N ASN A 147 -13.03 11.56 1.07
CA ASN A 147 -14.44 11.80 0.79
C ASN A 147 -14.71 13.17 0.12
N ARG A 148 -13.69 14.04 0.07
CA ARG A 148 -13.73 15.34 -0.62
C ARG A 148 -13.38 15.24 -2.11
N GLY A 149 -13.15 14.03 -2.63
CA GLY A 149 -12.91 13.78 -4.05
C GLY A 149 -11.43 13.66 -4.45
N VAL A 150 -10.49 13.77 -3.51
CA VAL A 150 -9.07 13.56 -3.80
C VAL A 150 -8.78 12.07 -3.96
N ARG A 151 -8.18 11.71 -5.11
CA ARG A 151 -7.73 10.36 -5.46
C ARG A 151 -6.42 10.47 -6.21
N CYS A 152 -5.33 10.01 -5.62
CA CYS A 152 -4.02 10.12 -6.27
C CYS A 152 -3.02 9.07 -5.80
N LEU A 153 -2.04 8.83 -6.66
CA LEU A 153 -0.83 8.10 -6.34
C LEU A 153 0.26 9.10 -5.97
N THR A 154 1.12 8.79 -5.02
CA THR A 154 2.26 9.64 -4.66
C THR A 154 3.48 8.80 -4.32
N ASP A 155 4.64 9.19 -4.83
CA ASP A 155 5.91 8.54 -4.49
C ASP A 155 6.58 9.20 -3.27
N SER A 156 6.08 10.37 -2.83
CA SER A 156 6.54 11.10 -1.65
C SER A 156 6.29 10.31 -0.37
N VAL A 157 7.25 10.32 0.56
CA VAL A 157 7.13 9.60 1.84
C VAL A 157 6.10 10.29 2.73
N LEU A 158 4.98 9.60 2.98
CA LEU A 158 3.94 10.07 3.89
C LEU A 158 4.32 9.74 5.34
N THR A 159 5.21 10.51 5.96
CA THR A 159 5.46 10.44 7.41
C THR A 159 4.33 11.12 8.18
N ASP A 160 4.21 10.84 9.48
CA ASP A 160 3.26 11.55 10.35
C ASP A 160 3.45 13.07 10.27
N ALA A 161 4.69 13.55 10.08
CA ALA A 161 4.95 14.97 9.84
C ALA A 161 4.31 15.47 8.54
N THR A 162 4.48 14.77 7.42
CA THR A 162 3.85 15.17 6.14
C THR A 162 2.32 15.08 6.14
N LEU A 163 1.76 14.18 6.94
CA LEU A 163 0.31 14.12 7.17
C LEU A 163 -0.17 15.32 8.00
N LYS A 164 0.68 15.85 8.88
CA LYS A 164 0.42 16.99 9.79
C LYS A 164 0.75 18.38 9.22
N THR A 165 1.55 18.50 8.16
CA THR A 165 2.13 19.79 7.72
C THR A 165 1.16 20.78 7.08
N ASN A 166 -0.09 20.41 6.74
CA ASN A 166 -1.08 21.34 6.17
C ASN A 166 -2.02 21.99 7.21
N ILE A 167 -1.61 22.07 8.48
CA ILE A 167 -2.44 22.60 9.58
C ILE A 167 -2.37 24.14 9.70
N ALA A 168 -1.54 24.84 8.93
CA ALA A 168 -1.25 26.26 9.15
C ALA A 168 -2.10 27.28 8.35
N THR A 169 -3.00 26.87 7.46
CA THR A 169 -3.92 27.78 6.77
C THR A 169 -5.33 27.19 6.78
N SER A 170 -6.33 28.04 6.91
CA SER A 170 -7.75 27.75 7.21
C SER A 170 -8.51 26.84 6.23
N SER A 171 -7.82 26.13 5.33
CA SER A 171 -8.37 25.11 4.45
C SER A 171 -7.38 23.96 4.34
N ILE A 172 -7.73 22.81 4.92
CA ILE A 172 -6.94 21.57 4.75
C ILE A 172 -7.03 21.19 3.28
N ASP A 173 -5.92 21.37 2.59
CA ASP A 173 -5.77 20.99 1.19
C ASP A 173 -5.35 19.52 1.11
N ASP A 174 -6.28 18.68 0.69
CA ASP A 174 -6.04 17.26 0.39
C ASP A 174 -5.18 17.11 -0.88
N SER A 175 -5.22 18.10 -1.79
CA SER A 175 -4.45 18.05 -3.04
C SER A 175 -2.94 18.21 -2.81
N ALA A 176 -2.51 18.79 -1.70
CA ALA A 176 -1.10 18.87 -1.31
C ALA A 176 -0.49 17.50 -0.92
N LEU A 177 -1.31 16.49 -0.57
CA LEU A 177 -0.81 15.11 -0.46
C LEU A 177 -0.58 14.47 -1.84
N CYS A 178 -1.17 15.08 -2.88
CA CYS A 178 -1.05 14.73 -4.28
C CYS A 178 -0.16 15.72 -5.05
N SER A 179 0.42 16.75 -4.42
CA SER A 179 1.30 17.70 -5.10
C SER A 179 2.69 17.07 -5.24
N GLY A 180 3.00 16.55 -6.42
CA GLY A 180 4.23 15.81 -6.76
C GLY A 180 4.06 15.06 -8.09
N ASN A 181 4.92 14.08 -8.39
CA ASN A 181 4.69 13.10 -9.47
C ASN A 181 3.48 12.23 -9.12
N SER A 182 2.29 12.81 -9.11
CA SER A 182 1.05 12.15 -8.83
C SER A 182 0.36 11.77 -10.13
N LEU A 183 -0.10 10.53 -10.15
CA LEU A 183 -0.92 10.02 -11.24
C LEU A 183 -2.35 9.87 -10.72
N PRO A 184 -3.37 10.21 -11.52
CA PRO A 184 -4.73 9.77 -11.23
C PRO A 184 -4.75 8.25 -11.17
N TRP A 185 -5.63 7.72 -10.33
CA TRP A 185 -5.83 6.27 -10.20
C TRP A 185 -6.32 5.64 -11.49
#